data_AF-A0A3S1H771-F1
#
_entry.id   AF-A0A3S1H771-F1
#
_cell.length_a   1.000
_cell.length_b   1.000
_cell.length_c   1.000
_cell.angle_alpha   90.00
_cell.angle_beta   90.00
_cell.angle_gamma   90.00
#
_symmetry.space_group_name_H-M   'P 1'
#
loop_
_entity.id
_entity.type
_entity.pdbx_description
1 polymer ?
#
loop_
_entity_poly.entity_id
_entity_poly.type
_entity_poly.pdbx_seq_one_letter_code
_entity_poly.pdbx_strand_id
1 'polypeptide(L)'
;MITGRFFAAGADRRIAITIFILLAIAFIVPLLNLAVSPTSAFYVPSYVVALTGKYLCYALLALALDLVWGYCGILSLGHGAFFALGGYAMGMYLMRQIGSRGVYGNPLLPDFMVFLNYKELPWFWYGFDHFWFAAIMVLAVPGLLAFVFGWFAFRSRVTGVYLSIITQAMTYALLLAFFRNDMGFGGNNGLTDFKDILGFNVQADATRSGLFAASAITLALAVFVTWAIVGSKYGKLLMAVRDAESRTRFLGWRAENVKLFAFTVSAVMAGIAGALYVPQGGIIN
;
A
#
# COMPACT_ATOMS: atom_id res chain seq x y z
N MET A 1 -20.70 -21.89 6.57
CA MET A 1 -20.66 -21.17 7.86
C MET A 1 -20.14 -19.73 7.77
N ILE A 2 -19.17 -19.40 6.89
CA ILE A 2 -18.68 -18.01 6.70
C ILE A 2 -19.69 -17.16 5.91
N THR A 3 -20.25 -17.70 4.82
CA THR A 3 -21.30 -17.07 4.01
C THR A 3 -22.58 -16.79 4.79
N GLY A 4 -22.99 -17.73 5.66
CA GLY A 4 -24.14 -17.56 6.55
C GLY A 4 -23.96 -16.41 7.55
N ARG A 5 -22.76 -16.22 8.10
CA ARG A 5 -22.44 -15.05 8.94
C ARG A 5 -22.29 -13.77 8.15
N PHE A 6 -21.81 -13.83 6.90
CA PHE A 6 -21.72 -12.68 6.01
C PHE A 6 -23.11 -12.06 5.75
N PHE A 7 -24.13 -12.89 5.46
CA PHE A 7 -25.49 -12.40 5.24
C PHE A 7 -26.30 -12.23 6.54
N ALA A 8 -26.08 -13.05 7.58
CA ALA A 8 -26.85 -12.95 8.83
C ALA A 8 -26.33 -11.90 9.83
N ALA A 9 -25.08 -11.43 9.70
CA ALA A 9 -24.50 -10.40 10.57
C ALA A 9 -24.69 -8.96 10.04
N GLY A 10 -25.52 -8.78 8.99
CA GLY A 10 -25.75 -7.46 8.41
C GLY A 10 -24.53 -6.92 7.67
N ALA A 11 -23.84 -7.75 6.85
CA ALA A 11 -23.03 -7.16 5.78
C ALA A 11 -23.98 -6.30 4.96
N ASP A 12 -23.81 -4.99 5.09
CA ASP A 12 -24.64 -4.01 4.42
C ASP A 12 -24.66 -4.40 2.95
N ARG A 13 -25.84 -4.60 2.35
CA ARG A 13 -25.99 -5.18 0.99
C ARG A 13 -25.05 -4.50 -0.02
N ARG A 14 -24.79 -3.21 0.22
CA ARG A 14 -23.83 -2.37 -0.51
C ARG A 14 -22.39 -2.89 -0.48
N ILE A 15 -21.86 -3.30 0.67
CA ILE A 15 -20.49 -3.81 0.82
C ILE A 15 -20.31 -5.13 0.07
N ALA A 16 -21.30 -6.03 0.18
CA ALA A 16 -21.29 -7.28 -0.57
C ALA A 16 -21.29 -7.04 -2.09
N ILE A 17 -22.11 -6.09 -2.56
CA ILE A 17 -22.14 -5.67 -3.96
C ILE A 17 -20.80 -5.07 -4.38
N THR A 18 -20.20 -4.18 -3.58
CA THR A 18 -18.90 -3.58 -3.88
C THR A 18 -17.81 -4.64 -4.03
N ILE A 19 -17.71 -5.58 -3.09
CA ILE A 19 -16.73 -6.69 -3.16
C ILE A 19 -16.99 -7.52 -4.41
N PHE A 20 -18.24 -7.87 -4.69
CA PHE A 20 -18.59 -8.63 -5.89
C PHE A 20 -18.18 -7.90 -7.18
N ILE A 21 -18.47 -6.60 -7.29
CA ILE A 21 -18.09 -5.78 -8.44
C ILE A 21 -16.57 -5.76 -8.58
N LEU A 22 -15.82 -5.54 -7.49
CA LEU A 22 -14.35 -5.53 -7.53
C LEU A 22 -13.76 -6.87 -7.99
N LEU A 23 -14.31 -7.99 -7.52
CA LEU A 23 -13.89 -9.32 -7.95
C LEU A 23 -14.31 -9.61 -9.40
N ALA A 24 -15.48 -9.14 -9.83
CA ALA A 24 -15.93 -9.28 -11.21
C ALA A 24 -15.03 -8.50 -12.17
N ILE A 25 -14.71 -7.23 -11.88
CA ILE A 25 -13.81 -6.44 -12.73
C ILE A 25 -12.39 -7.03 -12.74
N ALA A 26 -11.93 -7.61 -11.63
CA ALA A 26 -10.62 -8.27 -11.55
C ALA A 26 -10.47 -9.40 -12.57
N PHE A 27 -11.57 -10.01 -13.01
CA PHE A 27 -11.59 -11.04 -14.05
C PHE A 27 -11.98 -10.49 -15.43
N ILE A 28 -13.04 -9.68 -15.49
CA ILE A 28 -13.59 -9.17 -16.75
C ILE A 28 -12.57 -8.29 -17.49
N VAL A 29 -11.90 -7.37 -16.80
CA VAL A 29 -10.97 -6.44 -17.47
C VAL A 29 -9.76 -7.17 -18.08
N PRO A 30 -9.06 -8.08 -17.38
CA PRO A 30 -8.05 -8.94 -18.01
C PRO A 30 -8.58 -9.76 -19.19
N LEU A 31 -9.78 -10.32 -19.08
CA LEU A 31 -10.39 -11.10 -20.16
C LEU A 31 -10.64 -10.24 -21.40
N LEU A 32 -11.16 -9.02 -21.21
CA LEU A 32 -11.37 -8.06 -22.30
C LEU A 32 -10.05 -7.53 -22.90
N ASN A 33 -8.96 -7.49 -22.13
CA ASN A 33 -7.64 -7.09 -22.63
C ASN A 33 -6.93 -8.22 -23.39
N LEU A 34 -7.03 -9.47 -22.92
CA LEU A 34 -6.21 -10.58 -23.43
C LEU A 34 -6.92 -11.46 -24.47
N ALA A 35 -8.24 -11.62 -24.37
CA ALA A 35 -8.99 -12.57 -25.21
C ALA A 35 -9.78 -11.89 -26.35
N VAL A 36 -10.06 -10.60 -26.23
CA VAL A 36 -10.85 -9.85 -27.22
C VAL A 36 -9.93 -9.23 -28.26
N SER A 37 -10.31 -9.29 -29.53
CA SER A 37 -9.54 -8.70 -30.64
C SER A 37 -9.42 -7.17 -30.50
N PRO A 38 -8.25 -6.56 -30.76
CA PRO A 38 -8.05 -5.11 -30.68
C PRO A 38 -8.98 -4.26 -31.55
N THR A 39 -9.61 -4.84 -32.57
CA THR A 39 -10.57 -4.14 -33.45
C THR A 39 -12.00 -4.13 -32.90
N SER A 40 -12.28 -4.88 -31.83
CA SER A 40 -13.60 -4.95 -31.21
C SER A 40 -13.86 -3.72 -30.32
N ALA A 41 -15.11 -3.27 -30.29
CA ALA A 41 -15.55 -2.19 -29.40
C ALA A 41 -15.42 -2.53 -27.91
N PHE A 42 -15.31 -3.82 -27.55
CA PHE A 42 -15.17 -4.29 -26.17
C PHE A 42 -13.71 -4.50 -25.73
N TYR A 43 -12.74 -4.28 -26.62
CA TYR A 43 -11.33 -4.42 -26.28
C TYR A 43 -10.90 -3.34 -25.29
N VAL A 44 -10.23 -3.75 -24.22
CA VAL A 44 -9.63 -2.81 -23.26
C VAL A 44 -8.14 -2.71 -23.54
N PRO A 45 -7.62 -1.54 -23.98
CA PRO A 45 -6.20 -1.37 -24.25
C PRO A 45 -5.35 -1.51 -22.99
N SER A 46 -4.14 -2.06 -23.13
CA SER A 46 -3.24 -2.32 -22.00
C SER A 46 -2.84 -1.08 -21.20
N TYR A 47 -2.79 0.09 -21.84
CA TYR A 47 -2.55 1.35 -21.14
C TYR A 47 -3.73 1.74 -20.23
N VAL A 48 -4.98 1.42 -20.64
CA VAL A 48 -6.18 1.64 -19.81
C VAL A 48 -6.15 0.70 -18.62
N VAL A 49 -5.76 -0.57 -18.83
CA VAL A 49 -5.60 -1.55 -17.75
C VAL A 49 -4.57 -1.05 -16.72
N ALA A 50 -3.38 -0.64 -17.16
CA ALA A 50 -2.34 -0.13 -16.26
C ALA A 50 -2.75 1.18 -15.56
N LEU A 51 -3.45 2.09 -16.26
CA LEU A 51 -3.91 3.35 -15.68
C LEU A 51 -5.00 3.12 -14.62
N THR A 52 -5.99 2.29 -14.93
CA THR A 52 -7.08 1.97 -14.00
C THR A 52 -6.60 1.14 -12.82
N GLY A 53 -5.61 0.27 -13.01
CA GLY A 53 -4.97 -0.46 -11.92
C GLY A 53 -4.30 0.48 -10.91
N LYS A 54 -3.61 1.53 -11.39
CA LYS A 54 -3.09 2.61 -10.51
C LYS A 54 -4.20 3.34 -9.76
N TYR A 55 -5.36 3.58 -10.38
CA TYR A 55 -6.50 4.18 -9.68
C TYR A 55 -7.08 3.26 -8.59
N LEU A 56 -7.06 1.94 -8.79
CA LEU A 56 -7.43 0.98 -7.73
C LEU A 56 -6.45 1.04 -6.55
N CYS A 57 -5.15 1.21 -6.80
CA CYS A 57 -4.17 1.45 -5.73
C CYS A 57 -4.47 2.74 -4.96
N TYR A 58 -4.83 3.84 -5.65
CA TYR A 58 -5.25 5.06 -4.96
C TYR A 58 -6.58 4.90 -4.20
N ALA A 59 -7.52 4.11 -4.71
CA ALA A 59 -8.74 3.76 -3.99
C ALA A 59 -8.44 2.96 -2.71
N LEU A 60 -7.45 2.05 -2.75
CA LEU A 60 -6.97 1.33 -1.57
C LEU A 60 -6.32 2.28 -0.56
N LEU A 61 -5.51 3.24 -1.04
CA LEU A 61 -4.95 4.29 -0.19
C LEU A 61 -6.04 5.17 0.45
N ALA A 62 -7.06 5.54 -0.31
CA ALA A 62 -8.19 6.31 0.18
C ALA A 62 -8.99 5.53 1.23
N LEU A 63 -9.24 4.24 1.02
CA LEU A 63 -9.88 3.36 2.00
C LEU A 63 -9.04 3.22 3.28
N ALA A 64 -7.71 3.14 3.16
CA ALA A 64 -6.82 3.13 4.30
C ALA A 64 -6.96 4.43 5.11
N LEU A 65 -6.95 5.58 4.45
CA LEU A 65 -7.16 6.89 5.09
C LEU A 65 -8.54 6.96 5.78
N ASP A 66 -9.61 6.50 5.11
CA ASP A 66 -10.97 6.51 5.64
C ASP A 66 -11.13 5.65 6.90
N LEU A 67 -10.44 4.51 6.99
CA LEU A 67 -10.44 3.70 8.22
C LEU A 67 -10.00 4.50 9.46
N VAL A 68 -9.00 5.36 9.31
CA VAL A 68 -8.44 6.15 10.42
C VAL A 68 -9.19 7.45 10.60
N TRP A 69 -9.43 8.18 9.52
CA TRP A 69 -10.07 9.48 9.60
C TRP A 69 -11.59 9.36 9.78
N GLY A 70 -12.24 8.56 8.95
CA GLY A 70 -13.69 8.33 8.98
C GLY A 70 -14.15 7.66 10.26
N TYR A 71 -13.55 6.53 10.65
CA TYR A 71 -14.03 5.76 11.82
C TYR A 71 -13.36 6.10 13.14
N CYS A 72 -12.07 6.47 13.13
CA CYS A 72 -11.34 6.79 14.37
C CYS A 72 -11.28 8.31 14.65
N GLY A 73 -11.65 9.17 13.69
CA GLY A 73 -11.64 10.63 13.86
C GLY A 73 -10.28 11.28 13.76
N ILE A 74 -9.28 10.55 13.28
CA ILE A 74 -7.90 11.02 13.24
C ILE A 74 -7.57 11.43 11.82
N LEU A 75 -7.45 12.75 11.59
CA LEU A 75 -6.91 13.22 10.33
C LEU A 75 -5.40 12.98 10.32
N SER A 76 -4.94 12.05 9.49
CA SER A 76 -3.52 11.83 9.23
C SER A 76 -3.15 12.34 7.84
N LEU A 77 -2.09 13.14 7.78
CA LEU A 77 -1.44 13.54 6.54
C LEU A 77 -0.17 12.68 6.29
N GLY A 78 -0.06 11.56 7.01
CA GLY A 78 1.09 10.64 7.01
C GLY A 78 1.03 9.57 5.92
N HIS A 79 -0.14 9.29 5.35
CA HIS A 79 -0.38 8.10 4.54
C HIS A 79 0.44 8.01 3.26
N GLY A 80 0.84 9.15 2.70
CA GLY A 80 1.76 9.21 1.57
C GLY A 80 3.11 8.56 1.88
N ALA A 81 3.62 8.72 3.12
CA ALA A 81 4.86 8.07 3.55
C ALA A 81 4.72 6.56 3.62
N PHE A 82 3.62 6.04 4.17
CA PHE A 82 3.39 4.59 4.26
C PHE A 82 3.22 3.96 2.88
N PHE A 83 2.51 4.64 1.98
CA PHE A 83 2.42 4.27 0.58
C PHE A 83 3.80 4.22 -0.08
N ALA A 84 4.60 5.26 0.08
CA ALA A 84 5.96 5.30 -0.45
C ALA A 84 6.81 4.15 0.09
N LEU A 85 6.80 3.87 1.39
CA LEU A 85 7.60 2.80 1.99
C LEU A 85 7.27 1.41 1.43
N GLY A 86 5.99 1.10 1.25
CA GLY A 86 5.59 -0.15 0.59
C GLY A 86 5.97 -0.18 -0.89
N GLY A 87 5.86 0.97 -1.57
CA GLY A 87 6.37 1.14 -2.94
C GLY A 87 7.87 0.89 -3.04
N TYR A 88 8.68 1.46 -2.15
CA TYR A 88 10.12 1.26 -2.09
C TYR A 88 10.48 -0.18 -1.77
N ALA A 89 9.78 -0.86 -0.85
CA ALA A 89 10.01 -2.29 -0.59
C ALA A 89 9.80 -3.14 -1.86
N MET A 90 8.75 -2.87 -2.65
CA MET A 90 8.56 -3.54 -3.93
C MET A 90 9.60 -3.09 -4.97
N GLY A 91 9.92 -1.80 -5.04
CA GLY A 91 10.90 -1.24 -5.98
C GLY A 91 12.30 -1.80 -5.76
N MET A 92 12.69 -2.02 -4.50
CA MET A 92 13.93 -2.70 -4.16
C MET A 92 13.93 -4.12 -4.71
N TYR A 93 12.84 -4.87 -4.55
CA TYR A 93 12.73 -6.20 -5.17
C TYR A 93 12.85 -6.16 -6.69
N LEU A 94 12.11 -5.27 -7.36
CA LEU A 94 12.13 -5.14 -8.83
C LEU A 94 13.52 -4.76 -9.35
N MET A 95 14.23 -3.88 -8.65
CA MET A 95 15.62 -3.53 -8.97
C MET A 95 16.56 -4.72 -8.88
N ARG A 96 16.38 -5.57 -7.86
CA ARG A 96 17.17 -6.79 -7.69
C ARG A 96 16.91 -7.83 -8.80
N GLN A 97 15.74 -7.79 -9.44
CA GLN A 97 15.44 -8.68 -10.57
C GLN A 97 16.11 -8.27 -11.90
N ILE A 98 16.70 -7.09 -12.00
CA ILE A 98 17.33 -6.61 -13.25
C ILE A 98 18.58 -7.44 -13.58
N GLY A 99 19.48 -7.61 -12.59
CA GLY A 99 20.76 -8.31 -12.75
C GLY A 99 21.65 -7.69 -13.84
N SER A 100 22.37 -8.53 -14.59
CA SER A 100 23.27 -8.10 -15.67
C SER A 100 22.58 -7.47 -16.89
N ARG A 101 21.24 -7.41 -16.91
CA ARG A 101 20.48 -6.76 -17.98
C ARG A 101 20.42 -5.24 -17.81
N GLY A 102 20.89 -4.71 -16.69
CA GLY A 102 21.00 -3.27 -16.47
C GLY A 102 21.96 -2.61 -17.47
N VAL A 103 21.85 -1.30 -17.62
CA VAL A 103 22.69 -0.47 -18.52
C VAL A 103 24.17 -0.66 -18.21
N TYR A 104 24.53 -0.82 -16.93
CA TYR A 104 25.93 -1.00 -16.52
C TYR A 104 26.36 -2.47 -16.40
N GLY A 105 25.46 -3.43 -16.66
CA GLY A 105 25.76 -4.86 -16.71
C GLY A 105 26.20 -5.49 -15.39
N ASN A 106 26.03 -4.81 -14.25
CA ASN A 106 26.47 -5.32 -12.95
C ASN A 106 25.46 -6.36 -12.40
N PRO A 107 25.88 -7.60 -12.10
CA PRO A 107 24.97 -8.64 -11.61
C PRO A 107 24.50 -8.43 -10.17
N LEU A 108 25.21 -7.62 -9.38
CA LEU A 108 24.97 -7.44 -7.94
C LEU A 108 24.51 -6.03 -7.57
N LEU A 109 24.84 -4.98 -8.30
CA LEU A 109 24.44 -3.62 -7.98
C LEU A 109 23.37 -3.14 -8.97
N PRO A 110 22.22 -2.62 -8.49
CA PRO A 110 21.28 -1.90 -9.34
C PRO A 110 21.96 -0.75 -10.10
N ASP A 111 21.49 -0.43 -11.30
CA ASP A 111 22.15 0.55 -12.19
C ASP A 111 22.35 1.92 -11.53
N PHE A 112 21.37 2.41 -10.76
CA PHE A 112 21.50 3.70 -10.08
C PHE A 112 22.64 3.69 -9.03
N MET A 113 22.93 2.55 -8.40
CA MET A 113 24.02 2.42 -7.44
C MET A 113 25.37 2.44 -8.14
N VAL A 114 25.47 1.81 -9.32
CA VAL A 114 26.68 1.86 -10.14
C VAL A 114 26.95 3.29 -10.61
N PHE A 115 25.91 3.97 -11.11
CA PHE A 115 25.96 5.38 -11.49
C PHE A 115 26.38 6.29 -10.31
N LEU A 116 25.85 6.05 -9.11
CA LEU A 116 26.22 6.77 -7.88
C LEU A 116 27.54 6.29 -7.25
N ASN A 117 28.31 5.44 -7.94
CA ASN A 117 29.64 4.97 -7.51
C ASN A 117 29.66 4.17 -6.20
N TYR A 118 28.57 3.46 -5.87
CA TYR A 118 28.56 2.49 -4.77
C TYR A 118 29.50 1.32 -5.09
N LYS A 119 30.22 0.84 -4.07
CA LYS A 119 31.17 -0.28 -4.20
C LYS A 119 30.57 -1.62 -3.81
N GLU A 120 29.61 -1.61 -2.90
CA GLU A 120 28.95 -2.79 -2.36
C GLU A 120 27.47 -2.51 -2.13
N LEU A 121 26.69 -3.58 -2.06
CA LEU A 121 25.25 -3.48 -1.84
C LEU A 121 25.01 -3.16 -0.35
N PRO A 122 24.28 -2.08 -0.01
CA PRO A 122 24.00 -1.76 1.37
C PRO A 122 23.23 -2.89 2.07
N TRP A 123 23.53 -3.12 3.35
CA TRP A 123 22.99 -4.27 4.11
C TRP A 123 21.45 -4.36 4.11
N PHE A 124 20.75 -3.23 4.09
CA PHE A 124 19.29 -3.17 4.10
C PHE A 124 18.65 -3.56 2.75
N TRP A 125 19.45 -3.76 1.69
CA TRP A 125 19.00 -4.32 0.41
C TRP A 125 19.07 -5.86 0.38
N TYR A 126 19.75 -6.50 1.34
CA TYR A 126 19.81 -7.94 1.40
C TYR A 126 18.43 -8.55 1.67
N GLY A 127 18.14 -9.66 0.98
CA GLY A 127 16.85 -10.35 1.04
C GLY A 127 15.85 -9.92 -0.03
N PHE A 128 15.99 -8.71 -0.60
CA PHE A 128 15.11 -8.22 -1.68
C PHE A 128 15.31 -8.95 -3.02
N ASP A 129 16.19 -9.94 -3.09
CA ASP A 129 16.23 -10.93 -4.19
C ASP A 129 15.00 -11.85 -4.18
N HIS A 130 14.38 -12.03 -3.01
CA HIS A 130 13.26 -12.94 -2.81
C HIS A 130 11.94 -12.21 -2.63
N PHE A 131 10.94 -12.58 -3.42
CA PHE A 131 9.63 -11.95 -3.37
C PHE A 131 8.93 -12.10 -2.01
N TRP A 132 9.05 -13.26 -1.35
CA TRP A 132 8.41 -13.48 -0.05
C TRP A 132 8.95 -12.53 1.02
N PHE A 133 10.26 -12.22 0.98
CA PHE A 133 10.89 -11.28 1.89
C PHE A 133 10.39 -9.85 1.60
N ALA A 134 10.36 -9.46 0.33
CA ALA A 134 9.80 -8.18 -0.09
C ALA A 134 8.33 -8.03 0.33
N ALA A 135 7.51 -9.08 0.16
CA ALA A 135 6.13 -9.10 0.59
C ALA A 135 6.01 -8.88 2.10
N ILE A 136 6.83 -9.55 2.93
CA ILE A 136 6.84 -9.29 4.38
C ILE A 136 7.23 -7.83 4.67
N MET A 137 8.25 -7.30 4.00
CA MET A 137 8.70 -5.91 4.19
C MET A 137 7.65 -4.86 3.77
N VAL A 138 6.86 -5.13 2.73
CA VAL A 138 5.72 -4.30 2.32
C VAL A 138 4.71 -4.11 3.45
N LEU A 139 4.53 -5.12 4.31
CA LEU A 139 3.68 -5.00 5.49
C LEU A 139 4.45 -4.45 6.70
N ALA A 140 5.63 -5.01 6.95
CA ALA A 140 6.40 -4.77 8.17
C ALA A 140 6.95 -3.35 8.25
N VAL A 141 7.53 -2.81 7.18
CA VAL A 141 8.18 -1.49 7.21
C VAL A 141 7.17 -0.35 7.49
N PRO A 142 6.09 -0.17 6.71
CA PRO A 142 5.10 0.86 7.01
C PRO A 142 4.35 0.59 8.32
N GLY A 143 4.05 -0.68 8.63
CA GLY A 143 3.39 -1.06 9.88
C GLY A 143 4.23 -0.76 11.12
N LEU A 144 5.52 -1.09 11.11
CA LEU A 144 6.46 -0.82 12.20
C LEU A 144 6.65 0.68 12.39
N LEU A 145 6.86 1.44 11.31
CA LEU A 145 6.97 2.89 11.40
C LEU A 145 5.69 3.49 12.01
N ALA A 146 4.52 3.11 11.51
CA ALA A 146 3.24 3.59 12.03
C ALA A 146 3.01 3.18 13.49
N PHE A 147 3.40 1.97 13.86
CA PHE A 147 3.30 1.48 15.23
C PHE A 147 4.19 2.28 16.18
N VAL A 148 5.48 2.44 15.85
CA VAL A 148 6.43 3.19 16.69
C VAL A 148 6.02 4.66 16.79
N PHE A 149 5.74 5.30 15.64
CA PHE A 149 5.33 6.69 15.60
C PHE A 149 4.00 6.91 16.33
N GLY A 150 2.99 6.09 16.02
CA GLY A 150 1.68 6.14 16.65
C GLY A 150 1.75 5.88 18.16
N TRP A 151 2.61 4.95 18.59
CA TRP A 151 2.82 4.66 20.01
C TRP A 151 3.25 5.91 20.77
N PHE A 152 4.25 6.65 20.27
CA PHE A 152 4.67 7.90 20.88
C PHE A 152 3.58 8.99 20.79
N ALA A 153 2.98 9.18 19.62
CA ALA A 153 2.00 10.23 19.40
C ALA A 153 0.74 10.06 20.27
N PHE A 154 0.17 8.85 20.32
CA PHE A 154 -1.06 8.58 21.05
C PHE A 154 -0.82 8.46 22.56
N ARG A 155 0.32 7.91 23.00
CA ARG A 155 0.67 7.87 24.43
C ARG A 155 0.87 9.26 25.01
N SER A 156 1.42 10.18 24.22
CA SER A 156 1.54 11.61 24.56
C SER A 156 0.23 12.38 24.44
N ARG A 157 -0.87 11.69 24.11
CA ARG A 157 -2.23 12.23 24.00
C ARG A 157 -2.33 13.41 23.02
N VAL A 158 -1.55 13.37 21.95
CA VAL A 158 -1.68 14.35 20.86
C VAL A 158 -3.04 14.15 20.18
N THR A 159 -3.80 15.24 20.00
CA THR A 159 -5.16 15.21 19.45
C THR A 159 -5.35 16.25 18.35
N GLY A 160 -6.36 16.02 17.51
CA GLY A 160 -6.80 16.95 16.48
C GLY A 160 -5.68 17.35 15.51
N VAL A 161 -5.63 18.65 15.21
CA VAL A 161 -4.74 19.25 14.19
C VAL A 161 -3.26 18.98 14.48
N TYR A 162 -2.86 18.92 15.75
CA TYR A 162 -1.47 18.67 16.12
C TYR A 162 -0.98 17.32 15.59
N LEU A 163 -1.82 16.28 15.64
CA LEU A 163 -1.45 14.98 15.10
C LEU A 163 -1.28 15.05 13.58
N SER A 164 -2.17 15.76 12.89
CA SER A 164 -2.06 15.99 11.44
C SER A 164 -0.74 16.68 11.10
N ILE A 165 -0.37 17.74 11.83
CA ILE A 165 0.91 18.45 11.62
C ILE A 165 2.11 17.52 11.84
N ILE A 166 2.13 16.73 12.91
CA ILE A 166 3.26 15.83 13.18
C ILE A 166 3.34 14.73 12.11
N THR A 167 2.20 14.17 11.67
CA THR A 167 2.20 13.17 10.57
C THR A 167 2.66 13.77 9.25
N GLN A 168 2.32 15.03 8.96
CA GLN A 168 2.82 15.75 7.78
C GLN A 168 4.33 16.00 7.88
N ALA A 169 4.82 16.40 9.07
CA ALA A 169 6.23 16.60 9.32
C ALA A 169 7.03 15.30 9.14
N MET A 170 6.49 14.16 9.60
CA MET A 170 7.08 12.84 9.36
C MET A 170 7.17 12.53 7.86
N THR A 171 6.09 12.74 7.10
CA THR A 171 6.09 12.54 5.64
C THR A 171 7.15 13.41 4.97
N TYR A 172 7.22 14.68 5.34
CA TYR A 172 8.20 15.61 4.78
C TYR A 172 9.64 15.23 5.15
N ALA A 173 9.89 14.81 6.39
CA ALA A 173 11.20 14.35 6.83
C ALA A 173 11.65 13.09 6.06
N LEU A 174 10.73 12.14 5.82
CA LEU A 174 11.01 10.95 5.02
C LEU A 174 11.29 11.29 3.56
N LEU A 175 10.51 12.21 2.97
CA LEU A 175 10.75 12.72 1.62
C LEU A 175 12.15 13.34 1.52
N LEU A 176 12.52 14.22 2.45
CA LEU A 176 13.87 14.82 2.48
C LEU A 176 14.97 13.76 2.63
N ALA A 177 14.76 12.75 3.49
CA ALA A 177 15.72 11.68 3.65
C ALA A 177 15.88 10.84 2.38
N PHE A 178 14.79 10.55 1.68
CA PHE A 178 14.78 9.70 0.50
C PHE A 178 15.30 10.42 -0.74
N PHE A 179 15.23 11.75 -0.79
CA PHE A 179 15.88 12.58 -1.82
C PHE A 179 17.40 12.66 -1.70
N ARG A 180 17.99 12.23 -0.58
CA ARG A 180 19.44 12.16 -0.43
C ARG A 180 19.99 10.95 -1.21
N ASN A 181 20.83 11.20 -2.21
CA ASN A 181 21.48 10.14 -2.99
C ASN A 181 22.29 9.17 -2.12
N ASP A 182 22.94 9.67 -1.05
CA ASP A 182 23.75 8.84 -0.14
C ASP A 182 22.92 7.88 0.73
N MET A 183 21.59 8.06 0.80
CA MET A 183 20.71 7.20 1.60
C MET A 183 20.58 5.79 1.02
N GLY A 184 20.92 5.58 -0.25
CA GLY A 184 20.86 4.26 -0.91
C GLY A 184 19.48 3.85 -1.43
N PHE A 185 18.56 4.81 -1.63
CA PHE A 185 17.23 4.60 -2.22
C PHE A 185 17.03 5.33 -3.56
N GLY A 186 18.11 5.64 -4.27
CA GLY A 186 18.06 6.33 -5.56
C GLY A 186 18.03 7.86 -5.47
N GLY A 187 17.70 8.42 -4.31
CA GLY A 187 17.73 9.87 -4.11
C GLY A 187 16.79 10.59 -5.07
N ASN A 188 17.24 11.72 -5.61
CA ASN A 188 16.49 12.48 -6.61
C ASN A 188 16.35 11.76 -7.98
N ASN A 189 17.14 10.70 -8.22
CA ASN A 189 17.04 9.90 -9.45
C ASN A 189 15.90 8.88 -9.36
N GLY A 190 15.55 8.46 -8.14
CA GLY A 190 14.53 7.45 -7.92
C GLY A 190 14.93 6.04 -8.36
N LEU A 191 13.93 5.17 -8.52
CA LEU A 191 14.07 3.79 -8.98
C LEU A 191 13.31 3.60 -10.30
N THR A 192 14.02 3.20 -11.36
CA THR A 192 13.51 3.05 -12.74
C THR A 192 13.94 1.72 -13.39
N ASP A 193 13.62 1.52 -14.67
CA ASP A 193 14.05 0.37 -15.49
C ASP A 193 13.67 -1.00 -14.90
N PHE A 194 12.51 -1.09 -14.24
CA PHE A 194 11.97 -2.37 -13.79
C PHE A 194 11.74 -3.29 -15.00
N LYS A 195 12.28 -4.51 -14.95
CA LYS A 195 12.20 -5.48 -16.07
C LYS A 195 11.23 -6.60 -15.79
N ASP A 196 11.43 -7.32 -14.70
CA ASP A 196 10.60 -8.47 -14.35
C ASP A 196 10.03 -8.38 -12.94
N ILE A 197 8.88 -9.01 -12.77
CA ILE A 197 8.26 -9.34 -11.50
C ILE A 197 7.96 -10.83 -11.50
N LEU A 198 8.48 -11.59 -10.53
CA LEU A 198 8.29 -13.04 -10.44
C LEU A 198 8.67 -13.81 -11.73
N GLY A 199 9.65 -13.31 -12.49
CA GLY A 199 10.08 -13.88 -13.78
C GLY A 199 9.22 -13.49 -14.98
N PHE A 200 8.21 -12.64 -14.81
CA PHE A 200 7.38 -12.10 -15.89
C PHE A 200 7.77 -10.67 -16.22
N ASN A 201 7.90 -10.35 -17.52
CA ASN A 201 8.19 -9.01 -17.98
C ASN A 201 7.07 -8.04 -17.54
N VAL A 202 7.42 -6.96 -16.82
CA VAL A 202 6.46 -5.98 -16.28
C VAL A 202 5.71 -5.20 -17.37
N GLN A 203 6.27 -5.13 -18.58
CA GLN A 203 5.69 -4.43 -19.72
C GLN A 203 4.74 -5.32 -20.54
N ALA A 204 4.77 -6.65 -20.33
CA ALA A 204 3.89 -7.57 -21.03
C ALA A 204 2.42 -7.34 -20.64
N ASP A 205 1.52 -7.47 -21.61
CA ASP A 205 0.08 -7.24 -21.41
C ASP A 205 -0.52 -8.18 -20.37
N ALA A 206 -0.08 -9.45 -20.37
CA ALA A 206 -0.47 -10.44 -19.36
C ALA A 206 -0.08 -10.00 -17.94
N THR A 207 1.13 -9.46 -17.75
CA THR A 207 1.61 -9.00 -16.45
C THR A 207 0.85 -7.76 -15.99
N ARG A 208 0.60 -6.79 -16.88
CA ARG A 208 -0.22 -5.60 -16.58
C ARG A 208 -1.64 -5.98 -16.17
N SER A 209 -2.24 -6.93 -16.89
CA SER A 209 -3.54 -7.51 -16.54
C SER A 209 -3.52 -8.26 -15.21
N GLY A 210 -2.45 -9.00 -14.92
CA GLY A 210 -2.25 -9.65 -13.62
C GLY A 210 -2.11 -8.66 -12.46
N LEU A 211 -1.36 -7.57 -12.65
CA LEU A 211 -1.20 -6.50 -11.66
C LEU A 211 -2.51 -5.73 -11.41
N PHE A 212 -3.29 -5.50 -12.46
CA PHE A 212 -4.65 -4.96 -12.33
C PHE A 212 -5.54 -5.88 -11.50
N ALA A 213 -5.58 -7.17 -11.83
CA ALA A 213 -6.37 -8.16 -11.11
C ALA A 213 -5.96 -8.25 -9.63
N ALA A 214 -4.65 -8.28 -9.37
CA ALA A 214 -4.10 -8.23 -8.01
C ALA A 214 -4.57 -6.97 -7.26
N SER A 215 -4.49 -5.79 -7.89
CA SER A 215 -4.95 -4.53 -7.30
C SER A 215 -6.44 -4.54 -6.95
N ALA A 216 -7.28 -5.06 -7.85
CA ALA A 216 -8.72 -5.19 -7.62
C ALA A 216 -9.05 -6.19 -6.50
N ILE A 217 -8.39 -7.36 -6.49
CA ILE A 217 -8.56 -8.38 -5.44
C ILE A 217 -8.10 -7.84 -4.09
N THR A 218 -6.95 -7.18 -4.03
CA THR A 218 -6.44 -6.59 -2.80
C THR A 218 -7.34 -5.47 -2.29
N LEU A 219 -7.90 -4.64 -3.16
CA LEU A 219 -8.91 -3.65 -2.77
C LEU A 219 -10.17 -4.32 -2.23
N ALA A 220 -10.66 -5.39 -2.85
CA ALA A 220 -11.81 -6.14 -2.36
C ALA A 220 -11.55 -6.75 -0.97
N LEU A 221 -10.36 -7.33 -0.78
CA LEU A 221 -9.91 -7.85 0.51
C LEU A 221 -9.82 -6.75 1.57
N ALA A 222 -9.29 -5.58 1.20
CA ALA A 222 -9.20 -4.44 2.09
C ALA A 222 -10.57 -3.90 2.51
N VAL A 223 -11.53 -3.82 1.58
CA VAL A 223 -12.93 -3.48 1.89
C VAL A 223 -13.52 -4.48 2.88
N PHE A 224 -13.28 -5.78 2.66
CA PHE A 224 -13.71 -6.82 3.57
C PHE A 224 -13.08 -6.68 4.97
N VAL A 225 -11.77 -6.44 5.06
CA VAL A 225 -11.05 -6.25 6.31
C VAL A 225 -11.57 -5.02 7.06
N THR A 226 -11.72 -3.88 6.38
CA THR A 226 -12.27 -2.65 6.95
C THR A 226 -13.69 -2.88 7.48
N TRP A 227 -14.55 -3.53 6.70
CA TRP A 227 -15.89 -3.90 7.13
C TRP A 227 -15.86 -4.81 8.37
N ALA A 228 -15.01 -5.83 8.39
CA ALA A 228 -14.90 -6.76 9.51
C ALA A 228 -14.44 -6.05 10.79
N ILE A 229 -13.49 -5.10 10.69
CA ILE A 229 -13.03 -4.29 11.82
C ILE A 229 -14.15 -3.39 12.34
N VAL A 230 -14.79 -2.62 11.45
CA VAL A 230 -15.83 -1.64 11.79
C VAL A 230 -17.10 -2.30 12.33
N GLY A 231 -17.49 -3.45 11.79
CA GLY A 231 -18.67 -4.20 12.25
C GLY A 231 -18.46 -4.94 13.57
N SER A 232 -17.22 -5.06 14.05
CA SER A 232 -16.90 -5.78 15.28
C SER A 232 -17.19 -4.97 16.55
N LYS A 233 -17.10 -5.62 17.72
CA LYS A 233 -17.12 -4.92 19.03
C LYS A 233 -16.02 -3.85 19.12
N TYR A 234 -14.88 -4.10 18.48
CA TYR A 234 -13.77 -3.16 18.40
C TYR A 234 -14.12 -1.94 17.55
N GLY A 235 -14.84 -2.11 16.44
CA GLY A 235 -15.35 -1.00 15.63
C GLY A 235 -16.31 -0.07 16.37
N LYS A 236 -17.16 -0.61 17.26
CA LYS A 236 -17.98 0.21 18.16
C LYS A 236 -17.13 1.04 19.12
N LEU A 237 -16.03 0.48 19.62
CA LEU A 237 -15.08 1.19 20.46
C LEU A 237 -14.32 2.27 19.68
N LEU A 238 -13.92 2.01 18.43
CA LEU A 238 -13.34 3.01 17.53
C LEU A 238 -14.25 4.23 17.38
N MET A 239 -15.52 4.01 17.04
CA MET A 239 -16.51 5.09 16.91
C MET A 239 -16.73 5.83 18.23
N ALA A 240 -16.78 5.11 19.36
CA ALA A 240 -16.92 5.73 20.67
C ALA A 240 -15.70 6.61 21.03
N VAL A 241 -14.48 6.17 20.68
CA VAL A 241 -13.24 6.94 20.89
C VAL A 241 -13.25 8.20 20.02
N ARG A 242 -13.71 8.09 18.76
CA ARG A 242 -13.90 9.25 17.87
C ARG A 242 -14.87 10.26 18.45
N ASP A 243 -16.05 9.81 18.88
CA ASP A 243 -17.14 10.71 19.27
C ASP A 243 -16.92 11.32 20.66
N ALA A 244 -16.35 10.57 21.61
CA ALA A 244 -16.11 11.03 22.97
C ALA A 244 -14.93 10.31 23.67
N GLU A 245 -13.69 10.65 23.27
CA GLU A 245 -12.46 10.07 23.82
C GLU A 245 -12.41 10.12 25.37
N SER A 246 -12.75 11.26 25.98
CA SER A 246 -12.74 11.40 27.45
C SER A 246 -13.75 10.46 28.15
N ARG A 247 -14.92 10.22 27.54
CA ARG A 247 -15.94 9.31 28.11
C ARG A 247 -15.52 7.85 27.99
N THR A 248 -14.95 7.46 26.85
CA THR A 248 -14.42 6.10 26.69
C THR A 248 -13.31 5.77 27.69
N ARG A 249 -12.45 6.75 28.00
CA ARG A 249 -11.46 6.62 29.07
C ARG A 249 -12.09 6.49 30.45
N PHE A 250 -13.13 7.26 30.75
CA PHE A 250 -13.84 7.15 32.03
C PHE A 250 -14.47 5.76 32.23
N LEU A 251 -14.89 5.11 31.14
CA LEU A 251 -15.38 3.72 31.14
C LEU A 251 -14.26 2.67 31.26
N GLY A 252 -12.99 3.09 31.43
CA GLY A 252 -11.83 2.22 31.63
C GLY A 252 -11.12 1.77 30.35
N TRP A 253 -11.55 2.24 29.17
CA TRP A 253 -10.89 1.89 27.90
C TRP A 253 -9.67 2.77 27.61
N ARG A 254 -8.60 2.15 27.12
CA ARG A 254 -7.39 2.85 26.68
C ARG A 254 -7.53 3.31 25.24
N ALA A 255 -8.00 4.54 25.05
CA ALA A 255 -8.18 5.14 23.72
C ALA A 255 -6.90 5.13 22.89
N GLU A 256 -5.72 5.21 23.51
CA GLU A 256 -4.43 5.22 22.84
C GLU A 256 -4.20 3.93 22.05
N ASN A 257 -4.50 2.78 22.65
CA ASN A 257 -4.34 1.47 22.00
C ASN A 257 -5.32 1.29 20.84
N VAL A 258 -6.52 1.87 20.97
CA VAL A 258 -7.55 1.83 19.93
C VAL A 258 -7.09 2.62 18.71
N LYS A 259 -6.63 3.85 18.93
CA LYS A 259 -6.09 4.71 17.87
C LYS A 259 -4.85 4.09 17.21
N LEU A 260 -3.95 3.52 18.02
CA LEU A 260 -2.73 2.90 17.55
C LEU A 260 -2.99 1.75 16.58
N PHE A 261 -3.87 0.82 16.94
CA PHE A 261 -4.17 -0.32 16.08
C PHE A 261 -4.80 0.14 14.75
N ALA A 262 -5.79 1.04 14.78
CA ALA A 262 -6.40 1.53 13.55
C ALA A 262 -5.38 2.24 12.64
N PHE A 263 -4.50 3.06 13.23
CA PHE A 263 -3.43 3.75 12.52
C PHE A 263 -2.43 2.76 11.89
N THR A 264 -1.99 1.75 12.62
CA THR A 264 -1.06 0.73 12.12
C THR A 264 -1.66 -0.11 11.00
N VAL A 265 -2.89 -0.61 11.16
CA VAL A 265 -3.58 -1.40 10.12
C VAL A 265 -3.73 -0.59 8.84
N SER A 266 -4.13 0.67 8.97
CA SER A 266 -4.25 1.59 7.84
C SER A 266 -2.92 1.88 7.15
N ALA A 267 -1.83 2.04 7.90
CA ALA A 267 -0.50 2.19 7.32
C ALA A 267 -0.06 0.96 6.52
N VAL A 268 -0.35 -0.25 7.01
CA VAL A 268 -0.10 -1.50 6.26
C VAL A 268 -0.90 -1.52 4.97
N MET A 269 -2.18 -1.15 5.00
CA MET A 269 -3.02 -1.06 3.80
C MET A 269 -2.46 -0.05 2.79
N ALA A 270 -2.01 1.12 3.25
CA ALA A 270 -1.37 2.12 2.42
C ALA A 270 -0.06 1.60 1.80
N GLY A 271 0.76 0.87 2.57
CA GLY A 271 1.98 0.23 2.07
C GLY A 271 1.72 -0.81 0.98
N ILE A 272 0.73 -1.67 1.17
CA ILE A 272 0.30 -2.65 0.16
C ILE A 272 -0.15 -1.93 -1.13
N ALA A 273 -0.88 -0.82 -1.01
CA ALA A 273 -1.28 0.00 -2.16
C ALA A 273 -0.07 0.52 -2.94
N GLY A 274 0.94 1.04 -2.24
CA GLY A 274 2.18 1.52 -2.86
C GLY A 274 2.96 0.41 -3.56
N ALA A 275 3.07 -0.76 -2.92
CA ALA A 275 3.75 -1.92 -3.49
C ALA A 275 3.12 -2.39 -4.80
N LEU A 276 1.79 -2.34 -4.92
CA LEU A 276 1.08 -2.69 -6.15
C LEU A 276 1.16 -1.59 -7.21
N TYR A 277 1.23 -0.32 -6.79
CA TYR A 277 1.31 0.82 -7.69
C TYR A 277 2.64 0.87 -8.47
N VAL A 278 3.76 0.63 -7.81
CA VAL A 278 5.11 0.79 -8.38
C VAL A 278 5.36 0.00 -9.68
N PRO A 279 5.11 -1.32 -9.76
CA PRO A 279 5.33 -2.07 -11.00
C PRO A 279 4.42 -1.59 -12.15
N GLN A 280 3.28 -0.95 -11.86
CA GLN A 280 2.38 -0.37 -12.85
C GLN A 280 2.80 1.06 -13.25
N GLY A 281 3.43 1.79 -12.34
CA GLY A 281 3.99 3.13 -12.58
C GLY A 281 5.28 3.11 -13.38
N GLY A 282 6.10 2.07 -13.21
CA GLY A 282 7.39 1.91 -13.91
C GLY A 282 8.52 2.78 -13.34
N ILE A 283 8.22 3.62 -12.35
CA ILE A 283 9.17 4.52 -11.69
C ILE A 283 8.71 4.82 -10.25
N ILE A 284 9.68 5.04 -9.37
CA ILE A 284 9.52 5.74 -8.09
C ILE A 284 10.40 6.99 -8.15
N ASN A 285 9.86 8.17 -7.85
CA ASN A 285 10.60 9.42 -7.64
C ASN A 285 10.09 10.07 -6.35
#